data_AF-A0AAD7TW52-F1
#
_entry.id   AF-A0AAD7TW52-F1
#
_cell.length_a   1.000
_cell.length_b   1.000
_cell.length_c   1.000
_cell.angle_alpha   90.00
_cell.angle_beta   90.00
_cell.angle_gamma   90.00
#
_symmetry.space_group_name_H-M   'P 1'
#
loop_
_entity.id
_entity.type
_entity.pdbx_description
1 polymer ?
#
loop_
_entity_poly.entity_id
_entity_poly.type
_entity_poly.pdbx_seq_one_letter_code
_entity_poly.pdbx_strand_id
1 'polypeptide(L)'
;MKTIQNMHFALGMGANYIRTPIFTSSPFRPSTSHRQYYPCDKALRAAADLFKDAAEKIEDSRVAGERYWMDALKIRRGNWGLIPAPLPLGSATGKGADKTSKDFLISYGLEESPVLFRRRAIGRMASTDDGIATNALEFPLRQKTRLRVSVARTLLDGTRRTCHSHLTKPDDTSLDGALRAAQAEVVEQEIFSSLIKEASGLPTASAEVSERLIIIDAAQSTELRFELVDADAATQIPSGLEDPVCDLIYSTLHVLLLRAHTVSKRQRLSKTSISRTTAVQLTAQPPPLLQPIIDILQYQEFWERIGDEINRVATALRDAGVSARVHYDPVADSGEVLVASLEHEKTNPLGGEVLLRIDDRHTIRFTTSSPSTLTAHLPQATLPVASISQLTQLLVDEISSRLLHRICDIGTDRCEKVNGTWFVDLLSGRCVGRWEGCVLDFRISFSGTVVATLMHYLPRLEASAEPILDEGEIRNVMQ
;
A
#
# COMPACT_ATOMS: atom_id res chain seq x y z
N MET A 1 -36.69 -57.48 -10.87
CA MET A 1 -37.11 -56.87 -12.15
C MET A 1 -36.09 -57.26 -13.22
N LYS A 2 -36.57 -57.98 -14.26
CA LYS A 2 -35.92 -58.40 -15.53
C LYS A 2 -34.73 -59.37 -15.49
N THR A 3 -35.05 -60.58 -15.06
CA THR A 3 -35.13 -61.85 -15.83
C THR A 3 -34.24 -62.11 -17.06
N ILE A 4 -33.52 -63.24 -16.96
CA ILE A 4 -32.81 -64.07 -17.95
C ILE A 4 -33.79 -65.00 -18.69
N GLN A 5 -33.42 -65.50 -19.89
CA GLN A 5 -33.99 -66.61 -20.73
C GLN A 5 -34.43 -66.12 -22.12
N ASN A 6 -34.28 -66.84 -23.25
CA ASN A 6 -33.91 -68.22 -23.57
C ASN A 6 -33.71 -68.35 -25.11
N MET A 7 -33.15 -69.50 -25.54
CA MET A 7 -33.40 -70.30 -26.78
C MET A 7 -32.20 -70.55 -27.74
N HIS A 8 -31.55 -71.72 -27.58
CA HIS A 8 -31.61 -72.94 -28.45
C HIS A 8 -32.09 -72.77 -29.92
N PHE A 9 -31.65 -73.49 -30.98
CA PHE A 9 -31.25 -74.89 -31.25
C PHE A 9 -30.49 -74.90 -32.62
N ALA A 10 -29.26 -75.43 -32.75
CA ALA A 10 -28.83 -76.70 -33.38
C ALA A 10 -28.65 -76.79 -34.93
N LEU A 11 -27.51 -77.42 -35.29
CA LEU A 11 -27.19 -78.32 -36.42
C LEU A 11 -27.03 -77.77 -37.85
N GLY A 12 -25.85 -78.06 -38.41
CA GLY A 12 -25.58 -78.00 -39.86
C GLY A 12 -24.11 -78.29 -40.20
N MET A 13 -23.73 -79.57 -40.25
CA MET A 13 -22.48 -80.04 -40.86
C MET A 13 -22.44 -79.67 -42.35
N GLY A 14 -21.27 -79.26 -42.85
CA GLY A 14 -21.03 -79.01 -44.27
C GLY A 14 -19.54 -78.91 -44.58
N ALA A 15 -18.83 -80.04 -44.51
CA ALA A 15 -17.49 -80.16 -45.04
C ALA A 15 -17.53 -80.03 -46.58
N ASN A 16 -16.98 -78.95 -47.12
CA ASN A 16 -16.73 -78.84 -48.56
C ASN A 16 -15.22 -78.72 -48.80
N TYR A 17 -14.67 -79.85 -49.23
CA TYR A 17 -13.42 -79.96 -49.98
C TYR A 17 -13.40 -78.95 -51.13
N ILE A 18 -12.55 -77.93 -51.05
CA ILE A 18 -12.19 -77.13 -52.22
C ILE A 18 -10.75 -77.44 -52.59
N ARG A 19 -10.68 -78.23 -53.66
CA ARG A 19 -9.57 -78.56 -54.56
C ARG A 19 -8.33 -77.66 -54.46
N THR A 20 -7.22 -78.34 -54.23
CA THR A 20 -5.89 -77.97 -54.73
C THR A 20 -5.94 -77.71 -56.25
N PRO A 21 -5.46 -76.56 -56.76
CA PRO A 21 -5.25 -76.38 -58.18
C PRO A 21 -4.01 -77.17 -58.62
N ILE A 22 -4.27 -78.11 -59.52
CA ILE A 22 -3.29 -78.91 -60.26
C ILE A 22 -2.38 -77.98 -61.07
N PHE A 23 -1.08 -78.17 -60.88
CA PHE A 23 -0.01 -77.65 -61.72
C PHE A 23 -0.31 -77.97 -63.19
N THR A 24 -0.55 -76.94 -63.99
CA THR A 24 -0.46 -77.04 -65.45
C THR A 24 0.76 -76.25 -65.90
N SER A 25 1.66 -77.01 -66.53
CA SER A 25 2.90 -76.57 -67.16
C SER A 25 2.63 -75.57 -68.28
N SER A 26 3.00 -74.32 -68.04
CA SER A 26 3.30 -73.34 -69.08
C SER A 26 4.73 -72.84 -68.85
N PRO A 27 5.60 -72.83 -69.87
CA PRO A 27 6.98 -72.41 -69.72
C PRO A 27 7.03 -70.88 -69.67
N PHE A 28 6.79 -70.31 -68.49
CA PHE A 28 7.14 -68.93 -68.23
C PHE A 28 8.67 -68.86 -68.15
N ARG A 29 9.29 -68.32 -69.21
CA ARG A 29 10.71 -67.99 -69.25
C ARG A 29 11.11 -67.26 -67.96
N PRO A 30 12.09 -67.74 -67.18
CA PRO A 30 12.59 -66.99 -66.06
C PRO A 30 13.56 -65.94 -66.60
N SER A 31 13.21 -64.65 -66.54
CA SER A 31 14.20 -63.57 -66.53
C SER A 31 14.95 -63.61 -65.19
N THR A 32 15.84 -64.57 -65.09
CA THR A 32 16.78 -64.78 -63.99
C THR A 32 17.97 -63.84 -64.17
N SER A 33 17.75 -62.55 -63.89
CA SER A 33 18.83 -61.61 -63.58
C SER A 33 18.42 -60.48 -62.64
N HIS A 34 17.19 -60.48 -62.12
CA HIS A 34 16.70 -59.36 -61.30
C HIS A 34 15.80 -59.77 -60.13
N ARG A 35 16.07 -60.93 -59.53
CA ARG A 35 15.30 -61.43 -58.38
C ARG A 35 16.15 -62.28 -57.44
N GLN A 36 17.24 -61.72 -56.91
CA GLN A 36 17.88 -62.33 -55.73
C GLN A 36 18.74 -61.41 -54.86
N TYR A 37 18.71 -60.08 -55.07
CA TYR A 37 19.55 -59.13 -54.32
C TYR A 37 18.87 -57.75 -54.09
N TYR A 38 17.55 -57.70 -53.87
CA TYR A 38 16.83 -56.41 -53.72
C TYR A 38 15.86 -56.28 -52.53
N PRO A 39 15.18 -57.33 -52.03
CA PRO A 39 14.30 -57.19 -50.86
C PRO A 39 15.08 -56.95 -49.57
N CYS A 40 16.23 -57.61 -49.42
CA CYS A 40 17.10 -57.48 -48.25
C CYS A 40 17.71 -56.08 -48.17
N ASP A 41 18.31 -55.59 -49.26
CA ASP A 41 18.92 -54.25 -49.30
C ASP A 41 17.91 -53.13 -49.04
N LYS A 42 16.69 -53.23 -49.56
CA LYS A 42 15.64 -52.24 -49.31
C LYS A 42 15.14 -52.27 -47.86
N ALA A 43 14.98 -53.46 -47.28
CA ALA A 43 14.61 -53.63 -45.88
C ALA A 43 15.72 -53.16 -44.94
N LEU A 44 16.98 -53.43 -45.26
CA LEU A 44 18.15 -52.98 -44.50
C LEU A 44 18.31 -51.46 -44.57
N ARG A 45 18.08 -50.83 -45.74
CA ARG A 45 18.07 -49.36 -45.86
C ARG A 45 16.93 -48.75 -45.07
N ALA A 46 15.72 -49.28 -45.18
CA ALA A 46 14.57 -48.80 -44.40
C ALA A 46 14.79 -48.96 -42.88
N ALA A 47 15.41 -50.06 -42.45
CA ALA A 47 15.78 -50.26 -41.06
C ALA A 47 16.88 -49.28 -40.62
N ALA A 48 17.89 -49.04 -41.47
CA ALA A 48 18.94 -48.06 -41.20
C ALA A 48 18.38 -46.64 -41.09
N ASP A 49 17.47 -46.25 -41.98
CA ASP A 49 16.77 -44.95 -41.92
C ASP A 49 15.94 -44.84 -40.65
N LEU A 50 15.19 -45.90 -40.26
CA LEU A 50 14.45 -45.93 -39.01
C LEU A 50 15.35 -45.78 -37.78
N PHE A 51 16.51 -46.45 -37.76
CA PHE A 51 17.47 -46.32 -36.67
C PHE A 51 18.12 -44.94 -36.64
N LYS A 52 18.36 -44.34 -37.81
CA LYS A 52 18.88 -42.98 -37.91
C LYS A 52 17.87 -41.97 -37.36
N ASP A 53 16.61 -42.05 -37.78
CA ASP A 53 15.54 -41.19 -37.27
C ASP A 53 15.34 -41.39 -35.76
N ALA A 54 15.43 -42.63 -35.28
CA ALA A 54 15.36 -42.94 -33.86
C ALA A 54 16.56 -42.35 -33.09
N ALA A 55 17.77 -42.44 -33.65
CA ALA A 55 18.97 -41.86 -33.04
C ALA A 55 18.91 -40.32 -33.01
N GLU A 56 18.44 -39.67 -34.07
CA GLU A 56 18.23 -38.22 -34.13
C GLU A 56 17.22 -37.78 -33.05
N LYS A 57 16.07 -38.47 -32.94
CA LYS A 57 15.08 -38.19 -31.88
C LYS A 57 15.62 -38.40 -30.47
N ILE A 58 16.47 -39.41 -30.27
CA ILE A 58 17.12 -39.65 -28.97
C ILE A 58 18.09 -38.52 -28.64
N GLU A 59 18.84 -38.02 -29.63
CA GLU A 59 19.77 -36.91 -29.45
C GLU A 59 19.03 -35.60 -29.16
N ASP A 60 17.94 -35.31 -29.88
CA ASP A 60 17.09 -34.15 -29.60
C ASP A 60 16.50 -34.20 -28.18
N SER A 61 16.03 -35.39 -27.77
CA SER A 61 15.55 -35.64 -26.41
C SER A 61 16.65 -35.46 -25.36
N ARG A 62 17.88 -35.90 -25.65
CA ARG A 62 19.06 -35.72 -24.79
C ARG A 62 19.38 -34.24 -24.61
N VAL A 63 19.44 -33.47 -25.69
CA VAL A 63 19.74 -32.03 -25.68
C VAL A 63 18.67 -31.26 -24.92
N ALA A 64 17.39 -31.58 -25.14
CA ALA A 64 16.30 -30.98 -24.40
C ALA A 64 16.33 -31.34 -22.90
N GLY A 65 16.61 -32.60 -22.58
CA GLY A 65 16.78 -33.06 -21.20
C GLY A 65 17.95 -32.34 -20.51
N GLU A 66 19.07 -32.13 -21.20
CA GLU A 66 20.21 -31.39 -20.66
C GLU A 66 19.82 -29.93 -20.34
N ARG A 67 19.11 -29.25 -21.25
CA ARG A 67 18.59 -27.89 -21.01
C ARG A 67 17.64 -27.84 -19.81
N TYR A 68 16.71 -28.78 -19.74
CA TYR A 68 15.78 -28.93 -18.62
C TYR A 68 16.52 -29.05 -17.29
N TRP A 69 17.50 -29.95 -17.18
CA TRP A 69 18.27 -30.14 -15.96
C TRP A 69 19.16 -28.95 -15.62
N MET A 70 19.74 -28.28 -16.63
CA MET A 70 20.47 -27.03 -16.42
C MET A 70 19.57 -25.94 -15.84
N ASP A 71 18.36 -25.77 -16.35
CA ASP A 71 17.41 -24.78 -15.85
C ASP A 71 16.88 -25.14 -14.46
N ALA A 72 16.58 -26.41 -14.19
CA ALA A 72 16.25 -26.90 -12.84
C ALA A 72 17.38 -26.62 -11.82
N LEU A 73 18.64 -26.79 -12.24
CA LEU A 73 19.81 -26.45 -11.41
C LEU A 73 19.92 -24.94 -11.18
N LYS A 74 19.63 -24.10 -12.17
CA LYS A 74 19.58 -22.64 -11.99
C LYS A 74 18.48 -22.24 -11.01
N ILE A 75 17.29 -22.80 -11.14
CA ILE A 75 16.16 -22.59 -10.22
C ILE A 75 16.57 -22.96 -8.79
N ARG A 76 17.20 -24.13 -8.60
CA ARG A 76 17.67 -24.56 -7.29
C ARG A 76 18.77 -23.66 -6.72
N ARG A 77 19.72 -23.20 -7.55
CA ARG A 77 20.75 -22.23 -7.15
C ARG A 77 20.16 -20.87 -6.76
N GLY A 78 19.04 -20.49 -7.36
CA GLY A 78 18.24 -19.33 -6.98
C GLY A 78 17.43 -19.50 -5.69
N ASN A 79 17.55 -20.64 -5.00
CA ASN A 79 16.80 -20.99 -3.78
C ASN A 79 15.28 -21.01 -3.95
N TRP A 80 14.80 -21.22 -5.18
CA TRP A 80 13.38 -21.43 -5.43
C TRP A 80 12.93 -22.81 -4.96
N GLY A 81 11.69 -22.91 -4.47
CA GLY A 81 11.14 -24.16 -3.96
C GLY A 81 10.88 -25.16 -5.09
N LEU A 82 11.51 -26.33 -5.03
CA LEU A 82 11.26 -27.43 -5.98
C LEU A 82 10.47 -28.54 -5.28
N ILE A 83 9.34 -28.91 -5.85
CA ILE A 83 8.44 -29.95 -5.34
C ILE A 83 8.29 -31.02 -6.42
N PRO A 84 8.46 -32.32 -6.12
CA PRO A 84 8.22 -33.36 -7.12
C PRO A 84 6.75 -33.29 -7.61
N ALA A 85 6.54 -33.32 -8.92
CA ALA A 85 5.19 -33.24 -9.46
C ALA A 85 4.40 -34.53 -9.11
N PRO A 86 3.11 -34.39 -8.74
CA PRO A 86 2.28 -35.54 -8.41
C PRO A 86 2.14 -36.45 -9.63
N LEU A 87 2.11 -37.76 -9.40
CA LEU A 87 1.86 -38.71 -10.48
C LEU A 87 0.49 -38.48 -11.11
N PRO A 88 0.36 -38.60 -12.45
CA PRO A 88 -0.94 -38.58 -13.11
C PRO A 88 -1.89 -39.60 -12.50
N LEU A 89 -3.17 -39.23 -12.36
CA LEU A 89 -4.22 -40.14 -11.88
C LEU A 89 -4.22 -41.42 -12.72
N GLY A 90 -4.07 -42.58 -12.06
CA GLY A 90 -4.00 -43.90 -12.73
C GLY A 90 -2.60 -44.49 -12.90
N SER A 91 -1.54 -43.76 -12.51
CA SER A 91 -0.18 -44.30 -12.50
C SER A 91 -0.05 -45.45 -11.50
N ALA A 92 0.58 -46.55 -11.89
CA ALA A 92 0.72 -47.74 -11.06
C ALA A 92 1.54 -47.43 -9.79
N THR A 93 0.86 -47.22 -8.66
CA THR A 93 1.46 -47.03 -7.32
C THR A 93 1.91 -48.35 -6.70
N GLY A 94 2.45 -49.26 -7.53
CA GLY A 94 2.97 -50.56 -7.10
C GLY A 94 4.25 -50.42 -6.28
N LYS A 95 4.51 -51.38 -5.39
CA LYS A 95 5.76 -51.51 -4.63
C LYS A 95 6.93 -51.67 -5.61
N GLY A 96 7.70 -50.60 -5.84
CA GLY A 96 8.91 -50.61 -6.68
C GLY A 96 8.93 -49.58 -7.81
N ALA A 97 7.82 -48.88 -8.08
CA ALA A 97 7.85 -47.69 -8.93
C ALA A 97 8.34 -46.51 -8.09
N ASP A 98 9.39 -45.82 -8.52
CA ASP A 98 9.77 -44.52 -7.97
C ASP A 98 8.52 -43.63 -7.96
N LYS A 99 8.02 -43.33 -6.76
CA LYS A 99 6.67 -42.75 -6.53
C LYS A 99 6.54 -41.28 -6.93
N THR A 100 7.48 -40.76 -7.72
CA THR A 100 7.54 -39.38 -8.14
C THR A 100 7.55 -39.35 -9.66
N SER A 101 6.74 -38.49 -10.27
CA SER A 101 6.90 -38.18 -11.69
C SER A 101 8.34 -37.70 -11.94
N LYS A 102 8.83 -37.81 -13.18
CA LYS A 102 10.16 -37.29 -13.55
C LYS A 102 10.24 -35.76 -13.54
N ASP A 103 9.16 -35.08 -13.18
CA ASP A 103 9.02 -33.63 -13.26
C ASP A 103 8.99 -32.92 -11.90
N PHE A 104 9.35 -31.64 -11.92
CA PHE A 104 9.30 -30.76 -10.77
C PHE A 104 8.30 -29.62 -10.99
N LEU A 105 7.59 -29.29 -9.91
CA LEU A 105 6.85 -28.05 -9.75
C LEU A 105 7.72 -27.04 -9.03
N ILE A 106 7.60 -25.78 -9.43
CA ILE A 106 8.33 -24.66 -8.86
C ILE A 106 7.35 -23.87 -8.00
N SER A 107 7.58 -23.83 -6.70
CA SER A 107 6.82 -22.97 -5.79
C SER A 107 7.50 -21.61 -5.70
N TYR A 108 6.78 -20.57 -6.10
CA TYR A 108 7.26 -19.18 -6.10
C TYR A 108 6.48 -18.27 -5.14
N GLY A 109 5.49 -18.80 -4.42
CA GLY A 109 4.74 -18.05 -3.41
C GLY A 109 5.53 -17.91 -2.10
N LEU A 110 5.17 -16.92 -1.28
CA LEU A 110 5.77 -16.76 0.04
C LEU A 110 5.29 -17.87 0.98
N GLU A 111 6.18 -18.36 1.84
CA GLU A 111 5.88 -19.47 2.76
C GLU A 111 4.74 -19.15 3.72
N GLU A 112 4.68 -17.89 4.17
CA GLU A 112 3.72 -17.36 5.13
C GLU A 112 2.39 -16.92 4.50
N SER A 113 2.32 -16.90 3.15
CA SER A 113 1.08 -16.56 2.44
C SER A 113 -0.05 -17.55 2.77
N PRO A 114 -1.32 -17.08 2.76
CA PRO A 114 -2.49 -17.94 2.88
C PRO A 114 -2.45 -19.09 1.87
N VAL A 115 -3.00 -20.24 2.27
CA VAL A 115 -2.98 -21.48 1.48
C VAL A 115 -3.55 -21.29 0.06
N LEU A 116 -4.54 -20.41 -0.09
CA LEU A 116 -5.17 -20.08 -1.37
C LEU A 116 -4.15 -19.51 -2.38
N PHE A 117 -3.28 -18.60 -1.93
CA PHE A 117 -2.24 -18.00 -2.77
C PHE A 117 -1.09 -18.97 -3.03
N ARG A 118 -0.67 -19.73 -2.01
CA ARG A 118 0.39 -20.75 -2.18
C ARG A 118 0.02 -21.84 -3.19
N ARG A 119 -1.26 -22.25 -3.24
CA ARG A 119 -1.76 -23.21 -4.24
C ARG A 119 -1.79 -22.64 -5.66
N ARG A 120 -1.95 -21.33 -5.80
CA ARG A 120 -1.91 -20.63 -7.09
C ARG A 120 -0.49 -20.33 -7.55
N ALA A 121 0.44 -20.21 -6.61
CA ALA A 121 1.84 -19.87 -6.85
C ALA A 121 2.70 -21.10 -7.21
N ILE A 122 2.27 -21.83 -8.25
CA ILE A 122 2.93 -23.03 -8.75
C ILE A 122 3.24 -22.85 -10.24
N GLY A 123 4.51 -22.94 -10.59
CA GLY A 123 5.02 -22.97 -11.95
C GLY A 123 5.49 -24.37 -12.33
N ARG A 124 5.64 -24.61 -13.63
CA ARG A 124 6.27 -25.82 -14.17
C ARG A 124 7.25 -25.44 -15.27
N MET A 125 8.22 -26.30 -15.52
CA MET A 125 9.04 -26.17 -16.73
C MET A 125 8.18 -26.51 -17.95
N ALA A 126 8.39 -25.80 -19.05
CA ALA A 126 7.64 -26.06 -20.27
C ALA A 126 7.92 -27.49 -20.77
N SER A 127 6.87 -28.21 -21.17
CA SER A 127 7.03 -29.55 -21.76
C SER A 127 7.74 -29.43 -23.10
N THR A 128 8.76 -30.25 -23.31
CA THR A 128 9.56 -30.26 -24.55
C THR A 128 8.74 -30.63 -25.79
N ASP A 129 7.59 -31.29 -25.62
CA ASP A 129 6.73 -31.72 -26.74
C ASP A 129 6.03 -30.55 -27.45
N ASP A 130 5.86 -29.40 -26.78
CA ASP A 130 5.25 -28.21 -27.37
C ASP A 130 6.34 -27.37 -28.04
N GLY A 131 6.79 -27.79 -29.24
CA GLY A 131 7.89 -27.21 -30.03
C GLY A 131 7.79 -25.74 -30.46
N ILE A 132 7.00 -24.93 -29.75
CA ILE A 132 6.73 -23.51 -29.96
C ILE A 132 7.03 -22.68 -28.68
N ALA A 133 7.30 -23.31 -27.53
CA ALA A 133 7.44 -22.59 -26.27
C ALA A 133 8.71 -21.70 -26.24
N THR A 134 8.52 -20.40 -26.47
CA THR A 134 9.54 -19.35 -26.30
C THR A 134 9.92 -19.13 -24.83
N ASN A 135 9.09 -19.60 -23.89
CA ASN A 135 9.28 -19.43 -22.46
C ASN A 135 9.68 -20.76 -21.81
N ALA A 136 10.81 -20.76 -21.09
CA ALA A 136 11.29 -21.94 -20.35
C ALA A 136 10.36 -22.37 -19.20
N LEU A 137 9.49 -21.46 -18.74
CA LEU A 137 8.58 -21.65 -17.62
C LEU A 137 7.13 -21.39 -18.04
N GLU A 138 6.24 -22.22 -17.50
CA GLU A 138 4.81 -22.08 -17.64
C GLU A 138 4.17 -21.83 -16.27
N PHE A 139 3.25 -20.87 -16.24
CA PHE A 139 2.54 -20.45 -15.04
C PHE A 139 1.02 -20.58 -15.26
N PRO A 140 0.42 -21.76 -15.02
CA PRO A 140 -0.97 -22.04 -15.43
C PRO A 140 -2.02 -21.14 -14.78
N LEU A 141 -1.72 -20.60 -13.60
CA LEU A 141 -2.64 -19.80 -12.79
C LEU A 141 -2.29 -18.31 -12.74
N ARG A 142 -1.35 -17.87 -13.59
CA ARG A 142 -0.93 -16.47 -13.72
C ARG A 142 -2.00 -15.68 -14.47
N GLN A 143 -2.43 -14.58 -13.89
CA GLN A 143 -3.42 -13.65 -14.46
C GLN A 143 -2.75 -12.42 -15.09
N LYS A 144 -1.45 -12.21 -14.86
CA LYS A 144 -0.68 -11.05 -15.32
C LYS A 144 -1.29 -9.73 -14.88
N THR A 145 -1.84 -9.68 -13.67
CA THR A 145 -2.38 -8.47 -13.08
C THR A 145 -1.33 -7.78 -12.21
N ARG A 146 -1.41 -6.45 -12.11
CA ARG A 146 -0.55 -5.62 -11.28
C ARG A 146 -1.36 -4.68 -10.42
N LEU A 147 -0.95 -4.50 -9.17
CA LEU A 147 -1.58 -3.56 -8.24
C LEU A 147 -1.13 -2.13 -8.55
N ARG A 148 -2.09 -1.26 -8.89
CA ARG A 148 -1.90 0.18 -9.01
C ARG A 148 -2.53 0.88 -7.82
N VAL A 149 -1.78 1.78 -7.21
CA VAL A 149 -2.29 2.71 -6.19
C VAL A 149 -2.51 4.06 -6.85
N SER A 150 -3.63 4.70 -6.57
CA SER A 150 -3.90 6.08 -7.00
C SER A 150 -4.45 6.91 -5.86
N VAL A 151 -4.04 8.16 -5.78
CA VAL A 151 -4.56 9.13 -4.80
C VAL A 151 -5.17 10.27 -5.57
N ALA A 152 -6.45 10.55 -5.34
CA ALA A 152 -7.14 11.70 -5.89
C ALA A 152 -7.38 12.73 -4.77
N ARG A 153 -6.85 13.94 -4.95
CA ARG A 153 -7.04 15.06 -4.04
C ARG A 153 -7.89 16.14 -4.70
N THR A 154 -8.89 16.64 -3.97
CA THR A 154 -9.70 17.80 -4.39
C THR A 154 -9.10 19.05 -3.78
N LEU A 155 -8.57 19.93 -4.63
CA LEU A 155 -8.01 21.21 -4.21
C LEU A 155 -9.12 22.21 -3.84
N LEU A 156 -8.76 23.31 -3.17
CA LEU A 156 -9.69 24.37 -2.73
C LEU A 156 -10.45 25.05 -3.89
N ASP A 157 -9.89 25.02 -5.10
CA ASP A 157 -10.52 25.53 -6.33
C ASP A 157 -11.55 24.54 -6.92
N GLY A 158 -11.74 23.38 -6.28
CA GLY A 158 -12.57 22.29 -6.77
C GLY A 158 -11.89 21.42 -7.84
N THR A 159 -10.65 21.73 -8.21
CA THR A 159 -9.89 20.93 -9.19
C THR A 159 -9.48 19.61 -8.56
N ARG A 160 -9.87 18.51 -9.19
CA ARG A 160 -9.50 17.16 -8.76
C ARG A 160 -8.18 16.75 -9.42
N ARG A 161 -7.12 16.59 -8.63
CA ARG A 161 -5.84 16.06 -9.08
C ARG A 161 -5.73 14.60 -8.70
N THR A 162 -5.43 13.73 -9.68
CA THR A 162 -5.21 12.30 -9.43
C THR A 162 -3.77 11.95 -9.79
N CYS A 163 -3.10 11.25 -8.87
CA CYS A 163 -1.76 10.74 -9.02
C CYS A 163 -1.77 9.20 -8.96
N HIS A 164 -0.75 8.57 -9.54
CA HIS A 164 -0.66 7.11 -9.66
C HIS A 164 0.73 6.59 -9.28
N SER A 165 0.80 5.35 -8.78
CA SER A 165 2.06 4.64 -8.54
C SER A 165 2.71 4.18 -9.84
N HIS A 166 4.05 4.19 -9.88
CA HIS A 166 4.85 3.72 -11.00
C HIS A 166 4.84 2.18 -11.09
N LEU A 167 4.40 1.66 -12.24
CA LEU A 167 4.37 0.23 -12.50
C LEU A 167 5.59 -0.18 -13.31
N THR A 168 6.55 -0.83 -12.65
CA THR A 168 7.74 -1.36 -13.32
C THR A 168 7.35 -2.58 -14.16
N LYS A 169 7.69 -2.53 -15.46
CA LYS A 169 7.48 -3.65 -16.37
C LYS A 169 8.26 -4.87 -15.88
N PRO A 170 7.61 -6.02 -15.68
CA PRO A 170 8.31 -7.23 -15.23
C PRO A 170 9.32 -7.70 -16.28
N ASP A 171 10.50 -8.13 -15.83
CA ASP A 171 11.45 -8.84 -16.68
C ASP A 171 10.99 -10.30 -16.85
N ASP A 172 10.19 -10.58 -17.88
CA ASP A 172 9.83 -11.96 -18.24
C ASP A 172 10.88 -12.62 -19.17
N THR A 173 12.01 -11.96 -19.48
CA THR A 173 12.99 -12.48 -20.46
C THR A 173 13.92 -13.53 -19.87
N SER A 174 14.24 -13.39 -18.58
CA SER A 174 15.11 -14.31 -17.86
C SER A 174 14.28 -15.29 -17.02
N LEU A 175 14.80 -16.50 -16.79
CA LEU A 175 14.13 -17.50 -15.97
C LEU A 175 13.89 -17.00 -14.52
N ASP A 176 14.87 -16.32 -13.93
CA ASP A 176 14.74 -15.73 -12.60
C ASP A 176 13.80 -14.52 -12.60
N GLY A 177 13.88 -13.68 -13.63
CA GLY A 177 12.98 -12.55 -13.83
C GLY A 177 11.52 -12.99 -13.93
N ALA A 178 11.23 -14.03 -14.72
CA ALA A 178 9.88 -14.58 -14.87
C ALA A 178 9.34 -15.14 -13.53
N LEU A 179 10.17 -15.79 -12.73
CA LEU A 179 9.81 -16.26 -11.39
C LEU A 179 9.54 -15.10 -10.42
N ARG A 180 10.39 -14.07 -10.42
CA ARG A 180 10.19 -12.86 -9.60
C ARG A 180 8.94 -12.10 -10.02
N ALA A 181 8.70 -11.98 -11.32
CA ALA A 181 7.50 -11.35 -11.86
C ALA A 181 6.23 -12.10 -11.43
N ALA A 182 6.23 -13.44 -11.53
CA ALA A 182 5.14 -14.27 -11.08
C ALA A 182 4.92 -14.19 -9.55
N GLN A 183 6.01 -14.13 -8.77
CA GLN A 183 5.95 -13.94 -7.32
C GLN A 183 5.37 -12.56 -6.96
N ALA A 184 5.85 -11.49 -7.58
CA ALA A 184 5.36 -10.13 -7.34
C ALA A 184 3.85 -10.02 -7.62
N GLU A 185 3.37 -10.63 -8.71
CA GLU A 185 1.94 -10.68 -9.03
C GLU A 185 1.12 -11.38 -7.92
N VAL A 186 1.59 -12.51 -7.39
CA VAL A 186 0.88 -13.22 -6.31
C VAL A 186 0.86 -12.38 -5.02
N VAL A 187 1.96 -11.71 -4.71
CA VAL A 187 2.06 -10.81 -3.55
C VAL A 187 1.09 -9.64 -3.69
N GLU A 188 1.02 -9.01 -4.86
CA GLU A 188 0.11 -7.91 -5.15
C GLU A 188 -1.37 -8.35 -5.07
N GLN A 189 -1.71 -9.55 -5.56
CA GLN A 189 -3.04 -10.12 -5.40
C GLN A 189 -3.39 -10.42 -3.93
N GLU A 190 -2.40 -10.85 -3.14
CA GLU A 190 -2.58 -11.07 -1.70
C GLU A 190 -2.86 -9.76 -0.96
N ILE A 191 -2.07 -8.70 -1.23
CA ILE A 191 -2.29 -7.35 -0.72
C ILE A 191 -3.71 -6.92 -1.05
N PHE A 192 -4.09 -6.97 -2.33
CA PHE A 192 -5.41 -6.56 -2.78
C PHE A 192 -6.54 -7.33 -2.08
N SER A 193 -6.40 -8.65 -1.92
CA SER A 193 -7.40 -9.46 -1.19
C SER A 193 -7.53 -9.10 0.29
N SER A 194 -6.44 -8.62 0.90
CA SER A 194 -6.41 -8.18 2.29
C SER A 194 -7.08 -6.81 2.40
N LEU A 195 -6.80 -5.91 1.45
CA LEU A 195 -7.45 -4.60 1.34
C LEU A 195 -8.96 -4.73 1.14
N ILE A 196 -9.45 -5.66 0.32
CA ILE A 196 -10.90 -5.92 0.17
C ILE A 196 -11.54 -6.23 1.52
N LYS A 197 -10.94 -7.17 2.28
CA LYS A 197 -11.48 -7.61 3.57
C LYS A 197 -11.51 -6.46 4.57
N GLU A 198 -10.44 -5.67 4.61
CA GLU A 198 -10.32 -4.55 5.54
C GLU A 198 -11.23 -3.39 5.16
N ALA A 199 -11.29 -3.01 3.87
CA ALA A 199 -12.15 -1.95 3.35
C ALA A 199 -13.63 -2.23 3.64
N SER A 200 -14.06 -3.50 3.53
CA SER A 200 -15.44 -3.91 3.84
C SER A 200 -15.81 -3.77 5.33
N GLY A 201 -14.82 -3.65 6.22
CA GLY A 201 -15.00 -3.53 7.66
C GLY A 201 -14.75 -2.13 8.21
N LEU A 202 -14.49 -1.13 7.37
CA LEU A 202 -14.19 0.23 7.83
C LEU A 202 -15.45 0.90 8.42
N PRO A 203 -15.42 1.37 9.68
CA PRO A 203 -16.59 1.96 10.33
C PRO A 203 -16.84 3.42 9.94
N THR A 204 -15.79 4.15 9.53
CA THR A 204 -15.80 5.61 9.44
C THR A 204 -15.60 6.17 8.03
N ALA A 205 -15.22 5.33 7.07
CA ALA A 205 -14.96 5.73 5.69
C ALA A 205 -15.93 5.03 4.75
N SER A 206 -16.46 5.76 3.76
CA SER A 206 -17.12 5.16 2.60
C SER A 206 -16.10 4.37 1.81
N ALA A 207 -16.39 3.10 1.58
CA ALA A 207 -15.59 2.23 0.73
C ALA A 207 -16.48 1.62 -0.35
N GLU A 208 -16.11 1.84 -1.61
CA GLU A 208 -16.68 1.12 -2.75
C GLU A 208 -15.72 0.00 -3.12
N VAL A 209 -16.21 -1.24 -3.05
CA VAL A 209 -15.38 -2.43 -3.25
C VAL A 209 -15.95 -3.24 -4.41
N SER A 210 -15.08 -3.52 -5.39
CA SER A 210 -15.32 -4.34 -6.56
C SER A 210 -14.23 -5.42 -6.69
N GLU A 211 -14.36 -6.34 -7.64
CA GLU A 211 -13.40 -7.43 -7.85
C GLU A 211 -12.00 -6.94 -8.26
N ARG A 212 -11.91 -5.81 -8.96
CA ARG A 212 -10.65 -5.25 -9.47
C ARG A 212 -10.39 -3.81 -9.03
N LEU A 213 -11.27 -3.21 -8.24
CA LEU A 213 -11.18 -1.82 -7.84
C LEU A 213 -11.68 -1.64 -6.40
N ILE A 214 -10.94 -0.87 -5.62
CA ILE A 214 -11.32 -0.41 -4.29
C ILE A 214 -11.17 1.11 -4.28
N ILE A 215 -12.21 1.83 -3.87
CA ILE A 215 -12.20 3.27 -3.68
C ILE A 215 -12.56 3.55 -2.23
N ILE A 216 -11.76 4.36 -1.55
CA ILE A 216 -11.95 4.70 -0.14
C ILE A 216 -11.79 6.21 0.03
N ASP A 217 -12.75 6.83 0.70
CA ASP A 217 -12.62 8.22 1.13
C ASP A 217 -11.77 8.29 2.39
N ALA A 218 -10.46 8.47 2.23
CA ALA A 218 -9.51 8.44 3.33
C ALA A 218 -9.62 9.69 4.21
N ALA A 219 -9.85 10.86 3.61
CA ALA A 219 -10.05 12.14 4.32
C ALA A 219 -11.02 13.05 3.52
N GLN A 220 -11.41 14.21 4.07
CA GLN A 220 -12.50 15.04 3.49
C GLN A 220 -12.22 15.62 2.09
N SER A 221 -11.02 15.42 1.55
CA SER A 221 -10.67 15.83 0.18
C SER A 221 -9.68 14.87 -0.48
N THR A 222 -9.48 13.67 0.10
CA THR A 222 -8.51 12.69 -0.37
C THR A 222 -9.18 11.32 -0.53
N GLU A 223 -9.26 10.88 -1.77
CA GLU A 223 -9.82 9.59 -2.19
C GLU A 223 -8.67 8.65 -2.60
N LEU A 224 -8.62 7.48 -1.98
CA LEU A 224 -7.60 6.45 -2.19
C LEU A 224 -8.18 5.34 -3.07
N ARG A 225 -7.47 4.98 -4.13
CA ARG A 225 -7.89 3.93 -5.08
C ARG A 225 -6.85 2.84 -5.19
N PHE A 226 -7.31 1.59 -5.17
CA PHE A 226 -6.51 0.41 -5.46
C PHE A 226 -7.12 -0.33 -6.63
N GLU A 227 -6.34 -0.59 -7.67
CA GLU A 227 -6.81 -1.25 -8.89
C GLU A 227 -5.88 -2.41 -9.27
N LEU A 228 -6.46 -3.54 -9.68
CA LEU A 228 -5.72 -4.62 -10.34
C LEU A 228 -5.82 -4.45 -11.87
N VAL A 229 -4.73 -3.99 -12.46
CA VAL A 229 -4.61 -3.65 -13.89
C VAL A 229 -3.87 -4.76 -14.62
N ASP A 230 -4.28 -5.09 -15.84
CA ASP A 230 -3.54 -6.05 -16.66
C ASP A 230 -2.16 -5.47 -17.05
N ALA A 231 -1.10 -6.26 -16.91
CA ALA A 231 0.29 -5.79 -17.07
C ALA A 231 0.58 -5.17 -18.45
N ASP A 232 -0.12 -5.63 -19.49
CA ASP A 232 0.03 -5.12 -20.86
C ASP A 232 -0.70 -3.76 -21.04
N ALA A 233 -1.82 -3.56 -20.34
CA ALA A 233 -2.57 -2.31 -20.34
C ALA A 233 -1.91 -1.23 -19.45
N ALA A 234 -1.13 -1.65 -18.45
CA ALA A 234 -0.48 -0.77 -17.49
C ALA A 234 0.51 0.22 -18.14
N THR A 235 1.16 -0.17 -19.22
CA THR A 235 2.19 0.62 -19.94
C THR A 235 1.65 1.76 -20.80
N GLN A 236 0.32 1.88 -20.98
CA GLN A 236 -0.28 2.80 -21.96
C GLN A 236 -0.84 4.10 -21.37
N ILE A 237 -0.83 4.27 -20.04
CA ILE A 237 -1.35 5.50 -19.45
C ILE A 237 -0.26 6.56 -19.48
N PRO A 238 -0.43 7.66 -20.24
CA PRO A 238 0.53 8.75 -20.24
C PRO A 238 0.63 9.33 -18.84
N SER A 239 1.86 9.49 -18.38
CA SER A 239 2.27 10.06 -17.09
C SER A 239 1.39 11.24 -16.68
N GLY A 240 0.42 10.99 -15.80
CA GLY A 240 0.02 12.01 -14.84
C GLY A 240 1.24 12.42 -14.03
N LEU A 241 1.17 13.55 -13.30
CA LEU A 241 2.24 13.92 -12.38
C LEU A 241 2.55 12.73 -11.46
N GLU A 242 3.70 12.11 -11.64
CA GLU A 242 4.22 11.08 -10.75
C GLU A 242 4.27 11.69 -9.36
N ASP A 243 3.62 11.02 -8.41
CA ASP A 243 3.57 11.47 -7.03
C ASP A 243 4.28 10.42 -6.19
N PRO A 244 5.42 10.78 -5.56
CA PRO A 244 6.16 9.85 -4.71
C PRO A 244 5.31 9.31 -3.57
N VAL A 245 4.20 9.97 -3.21
CA VAL A 245 3.24 9.47 -2.22
C VAL A 245 2.62 8.15 -2.65
N CYS A 246 2.26 7.99 -3.93
CA CYS A 246 1.63 6.75 -4.41
C CYS A 246 2.62 5.57 -4.38
N ASP A 247 3.87 5.82 -4.73
CA ASP A 247 4.95 4.82 -4.67
C ASP A 247 5.32 4.46 -3.23
N LEU A 248 5.28 5.45 -2.33
CA LEU A 248 5.47 5.23 -0.91
C LEU A 248 4.35 4.37 -0.32
N ILE A 249 3.09 4.64 -0.66
CA ILE A 249 1.94 3.82 -0.24
C ILE A 249 2.09 2.39 -0.76
N TYR A 250 2.42 2.22 -2.06
CA TYR A 250 2.64 0.91 -2.66
C TYR A 250 3.75 0.14 -1.94
N SER A 251 4.88 0.78 -1.66
CA SER A 251 6.01 0.17 -0.94
C SER A 251 5.66 -0.14 0.52
N THR A 252 4.91 0.74 1.17
CA THR A 252 4.44 0.56 2.56
C THR A 252 3.52 -0.64 2.67
N LEU A 253 2.62 -0.88 1.70
CA LEU A 253 1.76 -2.06 1.68
C LEU A 253 2.54 -3.37 1.71
N HIS A 254 3.69 -3.43 1.01
CA HIS A 254 4.57 -4.60 1.03
C HIS A 254 5.19 -4.81 2.42
N VAL A 255 5.66 -3.73 3.06
CA VAL A 255 6.20 -3.79 4.43
C VAL A 255 5.11 -4.24 5.42
N LEU A 256 3.89 -3.70 5.30
CA LEU A 256 2.77 -4.07 6.15
C LEU A 256 2.32 -5.53 5.95
N LEU A 257 2.40 -6.05 4.72
CA LEU A 257 2.18 -7.46 4.44
C LEU A 257 3.25 -8.33 5.12
N LEU A 258 4.52 -7.95 5.02
CA LEU A 258 5.62 -8.66 5.69
C LEU A 258 5.45 -8.67 7.21
N ARG A 259 4.97 -7.56 7.79
CA ARG A 259 4.56 -7.53 9.20
C ARG A 259 3.47 -8.55 9.47
N ALA A 260 2.40 -8.57 8.68
CA ALA A 260 1.30 -9.52 8.86
C ALA A 260 1.76 -10.99 8.76
N HIS A 261 2.68 -11.28 7.85
CA HIS A 261 3.32 -12.60 7.71
C HIS A 261 4.17 -12.96 8.93
N THR A 262 4.98 -12.02 9.43
CA THR A 262 5.82 -12.21 10.61
C THR A 262 4.99 -12.53 11.86
N VAL A 263 3.88 -11.82 12.05
CA VAL A 263 2.91 -12.09 13.13
C VAL A 263 2.30 -13.48 12.96
N SER A 264 1.86 -13.83 11.75
CA SER A 264 1.27 -15.15 11.45
C SER A 264 2.26 -16.29 11.70
N LYS A 265 3.53 -16.11 11.32
CA LYS A 265 4.62 -17.04 11.59
C LYS A 265 4.82 -17.26 13.09
N ARG A 266 4.94 -16.15 13.85
CA ARG A 266 5.12 -16.17 15.31
C ARG A 266 3.97 -16.91 15.99
N GLN A 267 2.73 -16.65 15.58
CA GLN A 267 1.55 -17.34 16.10
C GLN A 267 1.59 -18.84 15.82
N ARG A 268 1.98 -19.25 14.60
CA ARG A 268 2.10 -20.68 14.25
C ARG A 268 3.16 -21.38 15.10
N LEU A 269 4.34 -20.78 15.24
CA LEU A 269 5.42 -21.32 16.06
C LEU A 269 5.02 -21.39 17.55
N SER A 270 4.38 -20.35 18.07
CA SER A 270 3.90 -20.31 19.46
C SER A 270 2.86 -21.39 19.76
N LYS A 271 2.00 -21.77 18.80
CA LYS A 271 0.97 -22.82 18.97
C LYS A 271 1.55 -24.24 19.11
N THR A 272 2.81 -24.45 18.73
CA THR A 272 3.49 -25.75 18.89
C THR A 272 4.16 -25.96 20.25
N SER A 273 4.19 -24.93 21.11
CA SER A 273 4.63 -25.05 22.50
C SER A 273 3.52 -25.67 23.37
N ILE A 274 3.86 -26.71 24.13
CA ILE A 274 2.95 -27.60 24.86
C ILE A 274 2.37 -26.95 26.15
N SER A 275 2.86 -25.79 26.58
CA SER A 275 2.38 -25.13 27.81
C SER A 275 1.19 -24.20 27.55
N ARG A 276 -0.04 -24.73 27.70
CA ARG A 276 -1.28 -23.94 27.68
C ARG A 276 -1.58 -23.37 29.07
N THR A 277 -1.43 -22.07 29.26
CA THR A 277 -2.27 -21.33 30.21
C THR A 277 -3.49 -20.79 29.47
N THR A 278 -4.67 -21.08 30.00
CA THR A 278 -6.03 -20.83 29.50
C THR A 278 -6.45 -19.36 29.40
N ALA A 279 -5.50 -18.43 29.29
CA ALA A 279 -5.80 -17.01 29.16
C ALA A 279 -5.86 -16.60 27.68
N VAL A 280 -7.10 -16.49 27.18
CA VAL A 280 -7.50 -15.64 26.06
C VAL A 280 -6.99 -16.09 24.67
N GLN A 281 -7.66 -17.12 24.12
CA GLN A 281 -7.77 -17.32 22.67
C GLN A 281 -8.62 -16.20 22.06
N LEU A 282 -8.13 -14.97 22.04
CA LEU A 282 -8.68 -13.97 21.13
C LEU A 282 -8.32 -14.41 19.72
N THR A 283 -9.31 -14.46 18.83
CA THR A 283 -9.16 -14.67 17.40
C THR A 283 -8.15 -13.66 16.87
N ALA A 284 -6.89 -14.06 16.78
CA ALA A 284 -5.81 -13.17 16.39
C ALA A 284 -5.96 -12.86 14.90
N GLN A 285 -6.70 -11.80 14.61
CA GLN A 285 -6.81 -11.25 13.27
C GLN A 285 -5.41 -10.80 12.83
N PRO A 286 -5.06 -10.97 11.54
CA PRO A 286 -3.82 -10.39 11.03
C PRO A 286 -3.84 -8.87 11.26
N PRO A 287 -2.68 -8.25 11.54
CA PRO A 287 -2.61 -6.81 11.70
C PRO A 287 -3.13 -6.11 10.43
N PRO A 288 -3.83 -4.97 10.57
CA PRO A 288 -4.38 -4.23 9.43
C PRO A 288 -3.27 -3.76 8.48
N LEU A 289 -3.58 -3.72 7.19
CA LEU A 289 -2.72 -3.18 6.14
C LEU A 289 -3.20 -1.79 5.72
N LEU A 290 -4.51 -1.55 5.68
CA LEU A 290 -5.11 -0.33 5.18
C LEU A 290 -5.19 0.78 6.23
N GLN A 291 -5.54 0.44 7.47
CA GLN A 291 -5.74 1.41 8.55
C GLN A 291 -4.52 2.33 8.77
N PRO A 292 -3.26 1.83 8.83
CA PRO A 292 -2.12 2.72 9.01
C PRO A 292 -1.95 3.73 7.87
N ILE A 293 -2.31 3.36 6.64
CA ILE A 293 -2.24 4.25 5.47
C ILE A 293 -3.31 5.33 5.57
N ILE A 294 -4.53 4.95 5.94
CA ILE A 294 -5.63 5.90 6.16
C ILE A 294 -5.25 6.88 7.28
N ASP A 295 -4.73 6.39 8.40
CA ASP A 295 -4.34 7.22 9.54
C ASP A 295 -3.28 8.25 9.15
N ILE A 296 -2.26 7.85 8.37
CA ILE A 296 -1.21 8.75 7.85
C ILE A 296 -1.81 9.82 6.92
N LEU A 297 -2.68 9.43 5.99
CA LEU A 297 -3.32 10.36 5.06
C LEU A 297 -4.24 11.35 5.78
N GLN A 298 -5.01 10.88 6.76
CA GLN A 298 -5.83 11.73 7.63
C GLN A 298 -4.97 12.70 8.44
N TYR A 299 -3.86 12.22 8.98
CA TYR A 299 -2.91 13.04 9.73
C TYR A 299 -2.30 14.13 8.87
N GLN A 300 -1.92 13.83 7.61
CA GLN A 300 -1.42 14.84 6.68
C GLN A 300 -2.44 15.97 6.47
N GLU A 301 -3.69 15.62 6.11
CA GLU A 301 -4.76 16.60 5.87
C GLU A 301 -5.12 17.40 7.12
N PHE A 302 -5.13 16.74 8.28
CA PHE A 302 -5.33 17.37 9.58
C PHE A 302 -4.23 18.39 9.88
N TRP A 303 -2.98 18.00 9.64
CA TRP A 303 -1.82 18.86 9.86
C TRP A 303 -1.82 20.09 8.95
N GLU A 304 -2.14 19.92 7.66
CA GLU A 304 -2.24 21.02 6.70
C GLU A 304 -3.26 22.06 7.19
N ARG A 305 -4.44 21.64 7.68
CA ARG A 305 -5.47 22.55 8.22
C ARG A 305 -5.04 23.28 9.48
N ILE A 306 -4.37 22.60 10.40
CA ILE A 306 -3.81 23.23 11.60
C ILE A 306 -2.76 24.26 11.19
N GLY A 307 -1.92 23.89 10.22
CA GLY A 307 -0.92 24.76 9.62
C GLY A 307 -1.53 26.04 9.08
N ASP A 308 -2.57 25.93 8.26
CA ASP A 308 -3.28 27.06 7.68
C ASP A 308 -3.87 27.99 8.74
N GLU A 309 -4.53 27.44 9.76
CA GLU A 309 -5.16 28.25 10.81
C GLU A 309 -4.11 28.97 11.68
N ILE A 310 -3.02 28.30 12.06
CA ILE A 310 -1.93 28.92 12.82
C ILE A 310 -1.22 29.99 11.96
N ASN A 311 -0.97 29.70 10.68
CA ASN A 311 -0.34 30.66 9.76
C ASN A 311 -1.20 31.89 9.53
N ARG A 312 -2.52 31.72 9.46
CA ARG A 312 -3.49 32.81 9.35
C ARG A 312 -3.36 33.76 10.53
N VAL A 313 -3.35 33.22 11.75
CA VAL A 313 -3.21 34.00 12.99
C VAL A 313 -1.83 34.66 13.08
N ALA A 314 -0.76 33.95 12.73
CA ALA A 314 0.59 34.49 12.72
C ALA A 314 0.75 35.64 11.70
N THR A 315 0.10 35.53 10.54
CA THR A 315 0.09 36.59 9.53
C THR A 315 -0.68 37.81 10.02
N ALA A 316 -1.86 37.60 10.61
CA ALA A 316 -2.66 38.66 11.22
C ALA A 316 -1.88 39.44 12.30
N LEU A 317 -1.06 38.75 13.10
CA LEU A 317 -0.19 39.38 14.09
C LEU A 317 0.94 40.20 13.46
N ARG A 318 1.59 39.67 12.43
CA ARG A 318 2.65 40.40 11.71
C ARG A 318 2.11 41.65 11.03
N ASP A 319 0.92 41.56 10.44
CA ASP A 319 0.26 42.69 9.78
C ASP A 319 -0.11 43.79 10.79
N ALA A 320 -0.36 43.41 12.05
CA ALA A 320 -0.56 44.34 13.17
C ALA A 320 0.75 44.82 13.82
N GLY A 321 1.92 44.52 13.25
CA GLY A 321 3.23 44.96 13.76
C GLY A 321 3.81 44.10 14.89
N VAL A 322 3.17 42.98 15.25
CA VAL A 322 3.65 42.08 16.31
C VAL A 322 4.57 41.00 15.71
N SER A 323 5.79 40.86 16.24
CA SER A 323 6.71 39.79 15.82
C SER A 323 6.10 38.42 16.10
N ALA A 324 5.78 37.66 15.04
CA ALA A 324 5.25 36.30 15.16
C ALA A 324 6.02 35.32 14.26
N ARG A 325 6.53 34.24 14.88
CA ARG A 325 7.27 33.17 14.21
C ARG A 325 6.60 31.84 14.47
N VAL A 326 6.50 31.00 13.44
CA VAL A 326 5.95 29.66 13.55
C VAL A 326 7.01 28.66 13.15
N HIS A 327 7.18 27.62 13.96
CA HIS A 327 8.01 26.47 13.65
C HIS A 327 7.12 25.23 13.55
N TYR A 328 7.26 24.51 12.44
CA TYR A 328 6.48 23.32 12.13
C TYR A 328 7.41 22.11 12.09
N ASP A 329 7.09 21.10 12.90
CA ASP A 329 7.71 19.79 12.84
C ASP A 329 6.59 18.72 12.73
N PRO A 330 6.16 18.34 11.51
CA PRO A 330 5.03 17.43 11.31
C PRO A 330 5.29 16.01 11.80
N VAL A 331 6.56 15.59 11.83
CA VAL A 331 6.97 14.26 12.24
C VAL A 331 8.22 14.44 13.10
N ALA A 332 8.03 14.39 14.42
CA ALA A 332 9.12 14.58 15.38
C ALA A 332 10.19 13.47 15.31
N ASP A 333 9.86 12.35 14.67
CA ASP A 333 10.70 11.17 14.55
C ASP A 333 11.48 11.11 13.22
N SER A 334 12.66 10.48 13.24
CA SER A 334 13.41 10.21 12.01
C SER A 334 12.70 9.20 11.11
N GLY A 335 13.00 9.21 9.81
CA GLY A 335 12.45 8.23 8.85
C GLY A 335 12.75 6.77 9.22
N GLU A 336 13.87 6.50 9.88
CA GLU A 336 14.21 5.16 10.38
C GLU A 336 13.25 4.71 11.48
N VAL A 337 12.87 5.63 12.38
CA VAL A 337 11.91 5.37 13.45
C VAL A 337 10.51 5.15 12.88
N LEU A 338 10.14 5.87 11.82
CA LEU A 338 8.89 5.64 11.07
C LEU A 338 8.86 4.25 10.44
N VAL A 339 9.92 3.84 9.75
CA VAL A 339 9.98 2.49 9.15
C VAL A 339 9.94 1.42 10.24
N ALA A 340 10.70 1.60 11.33
CA ALA A 340 10.65 0.70 12.47
C ALA A 340 9.22 0.63 13.05
N SER A 341 8.51 1.74 13.21
CA SER A 341 7.14 1.73 13.76
C SER A 341 6.15 0.98 12.86
N LEU A 342 6.35 0.99 11.55
CA LEU A 342 5.55 0.22 10.59
C LEU A 342 5.82 -1.29 10.68
N GLU A 343 7.03 -1.72 11.06
CA GLU A 343 7.38 -3.14 11.24
C GLU A 343 6.87 -3.73 12.56
N HIS A 344 6.74 -2.91 13.60
CA HIS A 344 6.31 -3.38 14.92
C HIS A 344 4.80 -3.69 14.97
N GLU A 345 4.42 -4.64 15.83
CA GLU A 345 3.01 -5.04 16.01
C GLU A 345 2.13 -3.92 16.57
N LYS A 346 2.71 -3.02 17.36
CA LYS A 346 2.03 -1.82 17.86
C LYS A 346 2.54 -0.63 17.07
N THR A 347 1.68 -0.09 16.22
CA THR A 347 1.94 1.18 15.54
C THR A 347 1.90 2.29 16.59
N ASN A 348 3.05 2.89 16.87
CA ASN A 348 3.07 4.14 17.62
C ASN A 348 2.39 5.21 16.75
N PRO A 349 1.46 6.00 17.31
CA PRO A 349 0.83 7.05 16.54
C PRO A 349 1.90 8.06 16.11
N LEU A 350 1.87 8.44 14.84
CA LEU A 350 2.75 9.49 14.33
C LEU A 350 2.39 10.80 15.01
N GLY A 351 3.40 11.57 15.43
CA GLY A 351 3.17 12.83 16.12
C GLY A 351 4.12 13.91 15.64
N GLY A 352 3.67 15.14 15.80
CA GLY A 352 4.40 16.35 15.43
C GLY A 352 4.21 17.44 16.46
N GLU A 353 4.93 18.54 16.25
CA GLU A 353 4.93 19.71 17.11
C GLU A 353 4.85 21.00 16.30
N VAL A 354 4.02 21.93 16.75
CA VAL A 354 3.99 23.31 16.24
C VAL A 354 4.30 24.27 17.38
N LEU A 355 5.23 25.18 17.14
CA LEU A 355 5.59 26.24 18.08
C LEU A 355 5.23 27.59 17.48
N LEU A 356 4.31 28.32 18.11
CA LEU A 356 3.97 29.69 17.78
C LEU A 356 4.63 30.63 18.80
N ARG A 357 5.61 31.42 18.34
CA ARG A 357 6.28 32.43 19.16
C ARG A 357 5.73 33.82 18.84
N ILE A 358 5.29 34.54 19.87
CA ILE A 358 4.65 35.87 19.80
C ILE A 358 5.49 36.87 20.60
N ASP A 359 5.75 38.04 20.00
CA ASP A 359 6.56 39.14 20.55
C ASP A 359 7.96 38.68 21.00
N ASP A 360 8.51 37.65 20.35
CA ASP A 360 9.77 37.00 20.69
C ASP A 360 9.92 36.60 22.18
N ARG A 361 8.81 36.49 22.92
CA ARG A 361 8.78 36.23 24.37
C ARG A 361 7.87 35.06 24.72
N HIS A 362 6.67 35.07 24.16
CA HIS A 362 5.63 34.09 24.49
C HIS A 362 5.67 32.96 23.47
N THR A 363 5.63 31.72 23.93
CA THR A 363 5.60 30.55 23.06
C THR A 363 4.39 29.70 23.41
N ILE A 364 3.56 29.42 22.42
CA ILE A 364 2.44 28.49 22.51
C ILE A 364 2.88 27.23 21.77
N ARG A 365 2.88 26.09 22.48
CA ARG A 365 3.28 24.80 21.92
C ARG A 365 2.05 23.94 21.66
N PHE A 366 2.03 23.31 20.51
CA PHE A 366 1.01 22.35 20.12
C PHE A 366 1.68 21.03 19.80
N THR A 367 1.12 19.93 20.29
CA THR A 367 1.54 18.57 19.90
C THR A 367 0.38 17.86 19.23
N THR A 368 0.65 17.21 18.12
CA THR A 368 -0.34 16.43 17.36
C THR A 368 -0.04 14.95 17.45
N SER A 369 -1.08 14.12 17.30
CA SER A 369 -0.86 12.71 16.98
C SER A 369 -1.93 12.14 16.05
N SER A 370 -1.52 11.18 15.23
CA SER A 370 -2.33 10.50 14.23
C SER A 370 -3.48 9.72 14.88
N PRO A 371 -4.69 9.71 14.29
CA PRO A 371 -5.02 10.33 13.00
C PRO A 371 -5.34 11.84 13.09
N SER A 372 -5.81 12.36 14.22
CA SER A 372 -6.37 13.72 14.29
C SER A 372 -6.48 14.31 15.71
N THR A 373 -5.53 14.02 16.59
CA THR A 373 -5.51 14.64 17.93
C THR A 373 -4.57 15.84 17.97
N LEU A 374 -5.01 16.91 18.63
CA LEU A 374 -4.23 18.13 18.86
C LEU A 374 -4.30 18.47 20.34
N THR A 375 -3.15 18.75 20.94
CA THR A 375 -3.02 19.17 22.34
C THR A 375 -2.28 20.49 22.40
N ALA A 376 -2.89 21.50 23.02
CA ALA A 376 -2.28 22.80 23.27
C ALA A 376 -1.62 22.80 24.66
N HIS A 377 -0.36 23.20 24.72
CA HIS A 377 0.42 23.38 25.94
C HIS A 377 0.54 24.87 26.22
N LEU A 378 -0.33 25.36 27.10
CA LEU A 378 -0.34 26.73 27.59
C LEU A 378 0.42 26.80 28.93
N PRO A 379 0.93 27.98 29.33
CA PRO A 379 1.63 28.13 30.60
C PRO A 379 0.81 27.74 31.84
N GLN A 380 -0.52 27.77 31.74
CA GLN A 380 -1.44 27.49 32.84
C GLN A 380 -2.10 26.11 32.74
N ALA A 381 -2.16 25.51 31.54
CA ALA A 381 -2.89 24.28 31.31
C ALA A 381 -2.45 23.56 30.02
N THR A 382 -2.57 22.24 30.02
CA THR A 382 -2.52 21.42 28.81
C THR A 382 -3.94 21.02 28.43
N LEU A 383 -4.39 21.41 27.25
CA LEU A 383 -5.78 21.27 26.83
C LEU A 383 -5.86 20.46 25.52
N PRO A 384 -6.70 19.40 25.46
CA PRO A 384 -7.02 18.75 24.20
C PRO A 384 -7.92 19.67 23.37
N VAL A 385 -7.59 19.80 22.09
CA VAL A 385 -8.34 20.61 21.12
C VAL A 385 -9.11 19.66 20.21
N ALA A 386 -10.45 19.69 20.33
CA ALA A 386 -11.34 18.78 19.63
C ALA A 386 -11.73 19.26 18.22
N SER A 387 -11.58 20.55 17.92
CA SER A 387 -11.96 21.13 16.62
C SER A 387 -11.11 22.33 16.21
N ILE A 388 -11.11 22.65 14.92
CA ILE A 388 -10.47 23.86 14.39
C ILE A 388 -11.10 25.13 14.98
N SER A 389 -12.42 25.18 15.17
CA SER A 389 -13.07 26.32 15.81
C SER A 389 -12.61 26.54 17.25
N GLN A 390 -12.38 25.46 18.01
CA GLN A 390 -11.81 25.54 19.35
C GLN A 390 -10.34 26.00 19.31
N LEU A 391 -9.56 25.56 18.32
CA LEU A 391 -8.19 26.05 18.09
C LEU A 391 -8.18 27.56 17.84
N THR A 392 -9.01 28.04 16.92
CA THR A 392 -9.14 29.48 16.60
C THR A 392 -9.48 30.28 17.86
N GLN A 393 -10.48 29.83 18.63
CA GLN A 393 -10.89 30.52 19.86
C GLN A 393 -9.76 30.54 20.90
N LEU A 394 -9.09 29.40 21.12
CA LEU A 394 -7.96 29.31 22.05
C LEU A 394 -6.82 30.24 21.65
N LEU A 395 -6.48 30.30 20.36
CA LEU A 395 -5.48 31.21 19.82
C LEU A 395 -5.88 32.66 20.07
N VAL A 396 -7.12 33.03 19.73
CA VAL A 396 -7.65 34.39 19.95
C VAL A 396 -7.59 34.78 21.43
N ASP A 397 -8.02 33.92 22.33
CA ASP A 397 -8.07 34.21 23.76
C ASP A 397 -6.66 34.36 24.36
N GLU A 398 -5.74 33.43 24.05
CA GLU A 398 -4.37 33.48 24.55
C GLU A 398 -3.63 34.70 23.98
N ILE A 399 -3.73 34.95 22.67
CA ILE A 399 -3.07 36.09 22.02
C ILE A 399 -3.64 37.41 22.54
N SER A 400 -4.96 37.53 22.67
CA SER A 400 -5.60 38.73 23.24
C SER A 400 -5.07 39.00 24.65
N SER A 401 -5.05 37.97 25.50
CA SER A 401 -4.51 38.09 26.86
C SER A 401 -3.07 38.59 26.86
N ARG A 402 -2.20 38.01 26.03
CA ARG A 402 -0.78 38.42 25.94
C ARG A 402 -0.59 39.85 25.44
N LEU A 403 -1.32 40.24 24.40
CA LEU A 403 -1.24 41.59 23.86
C LEU A 403 -1.78 42.63 24.84
N LEU A 404 -2.87 42.33 25.56
CA LEU A 404 -3.40 43.21 26.61
C LEU A 404 -2.42 43.37 27.78
N HIS A 405 -1.78 42.27 28.22
CA HIS A 405 -0.72 42.34 29.21
C HIS A 405 0.46 43.18 28.71
N ARG A 406 0.85 43.04 27.44
CA ARG A 406 1.92 43.85 26.85
C ARG A 406 1.58 45.34 26.82
N ILE A 407 0.35 45.69 26.44
CA ILE A 407 -0.16 47.07 26.48
C ILE A 407 -0.15 47.60 27.92
N CYS A 408 -0.57 46.78 28.89
CA CYS A 408 -0.54 47.13 30.32
C CYS A 408 0.87 47.41 30.82
N ASP A 409 1.84 46.57 30.46
CA ASP A 409 3.25 46.74 30.83
C ASP A 409 3.81 48.04 30.23
N ILE A 410 3.60 48.27 28.93
CA ILE A 410 4.04 49.49 28.25
C ILE A 410 3.39 50.73 28.88
N GLY A 411 2.09 50.66 29.17
CA GLY A 411 1.36 51.74 29.83
C GLY A 411 1.89 52.03 31.23
N THR A 412 2.22 50.99 32.00
CA THR A 412 2.80 51.12 33.34
C THR A 412 4.19 51.78 33.28
N ASP A 413 5.05 51.32 32.37
CA ASP A 413 6.39 51.87 32.16
C ASP A 413 6.35 53.35 31.73
N ARG A 414 5.39 53.72 30.88
CA ARG A 414 5.23 55.10 30.39
C ARG A 414 4.60 56.03 31.43
N CYS A 415 3.70 55.53 32.27
CA CYS A 415 2.97 56.30 33.27
C CYS A 415 3.64 56.32 34.65
N GLU A 416 4.84 55.75 34.81
CA GLU A 416 5.58 55.73 36.08
C GLU A 416 5.73 57.14 36.70
N LYS A 417 5.80 58.18 35.85
CA LYS A 417 5.92 59.58 36.29
C LYS A 417 4.61 60.24 36.73
N VAL A 418 3.47 59.72 36.30
CA VAL A 418 2.15 60.40 36.40
C VAL A 418 1.22 59.69 37.39
N ASN A 419 1.75 58.78 38.21
CA ASN A 419 1.00 57.94 39.16
C ASN A 419 -0.22 57.26 38.52
N GLY A 420 -0.08 56.80 37.26
CA GLY A 420 -1.14 56.09 36.55
C GLY A 420 -1.26 54.63 36.99
N THR A 421 -2.48 54.12 37.10
CA THR A 421 -2.76 52.70 37.37
C THR A 421 -3.19 52.00 36.09
N TRP A 422 -2.55 50.88 35.77
CA TRP A 422 -2.90 50.02 34.64
C TRP A 422 -3.25 48.63 35.14
N PHE A 423 -4.27 48.01 34.55
CA PHE A 423 -4.60 46.61 34.81
C PHE A 423 -5.28 45.97 33.60
N VAL A 424 -5.20 44.64 33.54
CA VAL A 424 -5.89 43.82 32.54
C VAL A 424 -7.11 43.18 33.18
N ASP A 425 -8.27 43.37 32.57
CA ASP A 425 -9.50 42.67 32.92
C ASP A 425 -9.72 41.54 31.91
N LEU A 426 -9.25 40.34 32.27
CA LEU A 426 -9.37 39.14 31.44
C LEU A 426 -10.82 38.69 31.23
N LEU A 427 -11.74 39.05 32.14
CA LEU A 427 -13.16 38.67 32.03
C LEU A 427 -13.86 39.50 30.94
N SER A 428 -13.49 40.77 30.80
CA SER A 428 -14.04 41.63 29.76
C SER A 428 -13.13 41.78 28.53
N GLY A 429 -11.95 41.16 28.54
CA GLY A 429 -11.01 41.15 27.42
C GLY A 429 -10.49 42.55 27.09
N ARG A 430 -10.19 43.35 28.12
CA ARG A 430 -9.71 44.73 27.95
C ARG A 430 -8.57 45.09 28.90
N CYS A 431 -7.80 46.10 28.52
CA CYS A 431 -6.77 46.72 29.35
C CYS A 431 -7.19 48.15 29.65
N VAL A 432 -7.21 48.52 30.93
CA VAL A 432 -7.65 49.84 31.38
C VAL A 432 -6.50 50.58 32.05
N GLY A 433 -6.17 51.76 31.51
CA GLY A 433 -5.24 52.72 32.11
C GLY A 433 -6.00 53.89 32.71
N ARG A 434 -5.64 54.33 33.93
CA ARG A 434 -6.24 55.49 34.60
C ARG A 434 -5.17 56.39 35.19
N TRP A 435 -5.21 57.68 34.88
CA TRP A 435 -4.37 58.72 35.49
C TRP A 435 -5.07 60.07 35.41
N GLU A 436 -4.84 60.96 36.39
CA GLU A 436 -5.25 62.38 36.41
C GLU A 436 -6.50 62.77 35.58
N GLY A 437 -7.63 62.08 35.80
CA GLY A 437 -8.91 62.40 35.12
C GLY A 437 -9.11 61.80 33.73
N CYS A 438 -8.16 61.03 33.21
CA CYS A 438 -8.24 60.28 31.96
C CYS A 438 -8.45 58.78 32.21
N VAL A 439 -9.26 58.14 31.36
CA VAL A 439 -9.39 56.68 31.29
C VAL A 439 -9.18 56.23 29.86
N LEU A 440 -8.25 55.31 29.66
CA LEU A 440 -8.07 54.57 28.41
C LEU A 440 -8.59 53.16 28.56
N ASP A 441 -9.38 52.71 27.60
CA ASP A 441 -9.86 51.34 27.47
C ASP A 441 -9.37 50.78 26.14
N PHE A 442 -8.53 49.75 26.19
CA PHE A 442 -8.02 49.02 25.04
C PHE A 442 -8.73 47.69 24.92
N ARG A 443 -9.29 47.43 23.75
CA ARG A 443 -9.89 46.15 23.40
C ARG A 443 -9.26 45.59 22.14
N ILE A 444 -8.99 44.29 22.15
CA ILE A 444 -8.46 43.59 20.98
C ILE A 444 -9.62 42.87 20.31
N SER A 445 -9.73 43.03 18.99
CA SER A 445 -10.71 42.31 18.18
C SER A 445 -10.02 41.61 17.01
N PHE A 446 -10.48 40.39 16.74
CA PHE A 446 -10.03 39.59 15.61
C PHE A 446 -11.16 39.53 14.59
N SER A 447 -10.90 40.02 13.37
CA SER A 447 -11.84 39.94 12.25
C SER A 447 -11.13 39.28 11.07
N GLY A 448 -11.26 37.95 11.01
CA GLY A 448 -10.62 37.15 9.97
C GLY A 448 -9.09 37.18 10.06
N THR A 449 -8.43 37.86 9.12
CA THR A 449 -6.97 38.03 9.08
C THR A 449 -6.50 39.35 9.70
N VAL A 450 -7.42 40.15 10.25
CA VAL A 450 -7.07 41.47 10.80
C VAL A 450 -7.15 41.40 12.32
N VAL A 451 -6.05 41.75 12.98
CA VAL A 451 -6.03 42.09 14.40
C VAL A 451 -6.17 43.60 14.51
N ALA A 452 -7.19 44.06 15.22
CA ALA A 452 -7.42 45.48 15.47
C ALA A 452 -7.42 45.76 16.97
N THR A 453 -6.78 46.87 17.35
CA THR A 453 -6.87 47.42 18.70
C THR A 453 -7.85 48.60 18.66
N LEU A 454 -8.97 48.45 19.36
CA LEU A 454 -9.92 49.53 19.59
C LEU A 454 -9.52 50.24 20.88
N MET A 455 -9.27 51.54 20.77
CA MET A 455 -8.97 52.41 21.90
C MET A 455 -10.16 53.34 22.12
N HIS A 456 -10.72 53.34 23.33
CA HIS A 456 -11.74 54.27 23.76
C HIS A 456 -11.15 55.24 24.78
N TYR A 457 -11.19 56.53 24.45
CA TYR A 457 -10.83 57.61 25.36
C TYR A 457 -12.09 58.18 26.00
N LEU A 458 -12.16 58.17 27.33
CA LEU A 458 -13.25 58.77 28.10
C LEU A 458 -12.71 59.94 28.93
N PRO A 459 -12.86 61.19 28.47
CA PRO A 459 -12.51 62.35 29.27
C PRO A 459 -13.51 62.49 30.42
N ARG A 460 -13.01 62.73 31.64
CA ARG A 460 -13.87 63.04 32.78
C ARG A 460 -14.42 64.46 32.61
N LEU A 461 -15.74 64.59 32.66
CA LEU A 461 -16.49 65.79 32.29
C LEU A 461 -16.43 66.95 33.31
N GLU A 462 -15.46 66.98 34.23
CA GLU A 462 -15.39 68.00 35.28
C GLU A 462 -13.98 68.59 35.48
N ALA A 463 -13.91 69.93 35.30
CA ALA A 463 -12.92 70.92 35.71
C ALA A 463 -11.61 71.10 34.88
N SER A 464 -11.68 72.04 33.92
CA SER A 464 -10.65 73.01 33.47
C SER A 464 -9.16 72.75 33.78
N ALA A 465 -8.58 71.66 33.31
CA ALA A 465 -7.12 71.48 33.25
C ALA A 465 -6.70 71.20 31.80
N GLU A 466 -5.69 71.92 31.31
CA GLU A 466 -5.16 71.78 29.95
C GLU A 466 -4.62 70.35 29.71
N PRO A 467 -4.85 69.75 28.54
CA PRO A 467 -4.34 68.42 28.22
C PRO A 467 -2.81 68.45 28.10
N ILE A 468 -2.11 67.66 28.93
CA ILE A 468 -0.64 67.61 29.02
C ILE A 468 -0.02 66.70 27.94
N LEU A 469 -0.82 65.96 27.16
CA LEU A 469 -0.33 65.06 26.11
C LEU A 469 -0.99 65.35 24.76
N ASP A 470 -0.15 65.65 23.77
CA ASP A 470 -0.52 65.90 22.38
C ASP A 470 -0.98 64.59 21.71
N GLU A 471 -2.09 64.62 20.94
CA GLU A 471 -2.64 63.44 20.25
C GLU A 471 -1.59 62.76 19.33
N GLY A 472 -0.56 63.51 18.90
CA GLY A 472 0.57 63.01 18.13
C GLY A 472 1.45 61.99 18.87
N GLU A 473 1.63 62.12 20.19
CA GLU A 473 2.42 61.14 20.96
C GLU A 473 1.68 59.82 21.14
N ILE A 474 0.35 59.86 21.25
CA ILE A 474 -0.48 58.66 21.40
C ILE A 474 -0.42 57.80 20.13
N ARG A 475 -0.36 58.41 18.94
CA ARG A 475 -0.20 57.68 17.67
C ARG A 475 1.18 57.03 17.52
N ASN A 476 2.24 57.67 18.04
CA ASN A 476 3.61 57.11 18.01
C ASN A 476 3.82 55.97 19.00
N VAL A 477 2.93 55.76 19.98
CA VAL A 477 2.97 54.59 20.87
C VAL A 477 2.47 53.32 20.18
N MET A 478 1.76 53.45 19.04
CA MET A 478 1.17 52.34 18.29
C MET A 478 1.99 51.87 17.08
N GLN A 479 3.03 52.60 16.69
CA GLN A 479 4.07 52.15 15.73
C GLN A 479 5.29 51.68 16.50
#